data_AF-A0A2U2RL21-F1
#
_entry.id   AF-A0A2U2RL21-F1
#
_cell.length_a   1.000
_cell.length_b   1.000
_cell.length_c   1.000
_cell.angle_alpha   90.00
_cell.angle_beta   90.00
_cell.angle_gamma   90.00
#
_symmetry.space_group_name_H-M   'P 1'
#
loop_
_entity.id
_entity.type
_entity.pdbx_description
1 polymer ?
#
loop_
_entity_poly.entity_id
_entity_poly.type
_entity_poly.pdbx_seq_one_letter_code
_entity_poly.pdbx_strand_id
1 'polypeptide(L)'
;MVAEQATSEEIASHRLQLPHGTPAESVLMMVRNVIPRAEIADGVIDLGDGAVLEEDARRPARWTLRTPRIRDTEPASGRPDSHGYGRAFAEGMPYGQEHAMLDLIWSLARRLEGAVVTDSHHRLEPHPCHVRDLTVTSPHALDPEDLLELLHAVEADAQLVRPPAGAETTSFVVRIPLGVPETGAGIRTSGAGSVLIDADEDEPEEEIHVRVGPTGAPTALGALPWLEDAVDYAIVHLPLDEAENETDLPDAATAERWAEIYRRIGRIAGVLAETVGGYVTDLEGFLVDPADLA
;
A
#
# COMPACT_ATOMS: atom_id res chain seq x y z
N MET A 1 -40.74 -3.32 32.98
CA MET A 1 -40.31 -2.29 32.02
C MET A 1 -38.83 -2.06 32.25
N VAL A 2 -38.00 -2.77 31.49
CA VAL A 2 -36.56 -2.53 31.48
C VAL A 2 -36.37 -1.35 30.55
N ALA A 3 -35.91 -0.22 31.08
CA ALA A 3 -35.46 0.89 30.28
C ALA A 3 -34.16 0.43 29.61
N GLU A 4 -34.22 0.27 28.30
CA GLU A 4 -33.08 0.08 27.41
C GLU A 4 -32.21 1.34 27.56
N GLN A 5 -31.17 1.25 28.39
CA GLN A 5 -30.16 2.28 28.49
C GLN A 5 -29.44 2.31 27.15
N ALA A 6 -29.69 3.33 26.34
CA ALA A 6 -28.81 3.68 25.24
C ALA A 6 -27.42 3.91 25.83
N THR A 7 -26.54 2.92 25.67
CA THR A 7 -25.11 3.08 25.89
C THR A 7 -24.68 4.23 25.00
N SER A 8 -24.22 5.33 25.59
CA SER A 8 -23.50 6.36 24.84
C SER A 8 -22.35 5.63 24.15
N GLU A 9 -22.43 5.46 22.83
CA GLU A 9 -21.32 4.89 22.07
C GLU A 9 -20.09 5.73 22.37
N GLU A 10 -19.05 5.08 22.91
CA GLU A 10 -17.78 5.76 23.13
C GLU A 10 -17.24 6.15 21.76
N ILE A 11 -16.77 7.39 21.61
CA ILE A 11 -16.23 7.91 20.36
C ILE A 11 -14.71 7.98 20.50
N ALA A 12 -13.98 7.39 19.57
CA ALA A 12 -12.55 7.55 19.45
C ALA A 12 -12.23 8.83 18.66
N SER A 13 -11.14 9.51 19.03
CA SER A 13 -10.73 10.78 18.44
C SER A 13 -9.26 10.72 18.05
N HIS A 14 -8.99 10.41 16.79
CA HIS A 14 -7.65 10.41 16.22
C HIS A 14 -7.43 11.68 15.41
N ARG A 15 -6.18 12.00 15.08
CA ARG A 15 -5.85 13.22 14.35
C ARG A 15 -4.89 12.93 13.21
N LEU A 16 -5.31 13.32 12.02
CA LEU A 16 -4.46 13.39 10.84
C LEU A 16 -3.79 14.77 10.78
N GLN A 17 -2.47 14.80 10.66
CA GLN A 17 -1.66 16.01 10.55
C GLN A 17 -0.94 16.00 9.21
N LEU A 18 -1.33 16.88 8.31
CA LEU A 18 -0.76 16.98 6.97
C LEU A 18 0.16 18.21 6.86
N PRO A 19 1.05 18.25 5.84
CA PRO A 19 1.86 19.43 5.53
C PRO A 19 1.01 20.69 5.39
N HIS A 20 1.58 21.82 5.80
CA HIS A 20 0.89 23.11 5.73
C HIS A 20 0.51 23.44 4.28
N GLY A 21 -0.74 23.85 4.08
CA GLY A 21 -1.25 24.22 2.76
C GLY A 21 -1.88 23.07 1.97
N THR A 22 -1.91 21.84 2.53
CA THR A 22 -2.65 20.73 1.92
C THR A 22 -4.13 21.10 1.78
N PRO A 23 -4.68 21.19 0.55
CA PRO A 23 -6.07 21.58 0.35
C PRO A 23 -7.05 20.52 0.87
N ALA A 24 -8.18 20.96 1.43
CA ALA A 24 -9.24 20.04 1.84
C ALA A 24 -9.82 19.22 0.67
N GLU A 25 -9.82 19.79 -0.53
CA GLU A 25 -10.22 19.10 -1.75
C GLU A 25 -9.29 17.91 -2.05
N SER A 26 -7.98 18.03 -1.83
CA SER A 26 -7.03 16.92 -2.01
C SER A 26 -7.33 15.77 -1.04
N VAL A 27 -7.66 16.08 0.21
CA VAL A 27 -8.06 15.06 1.20
C VAL A 27 -9.37 14.38 0.78
N LEU A 28 -10.38 15.15 0.36
CA LEU A 28 -11.65 14.59 -0.12
C LEU A 28 -11.47 13.72 -1.37
N MET A 29 -10.65 14.14 -2.34
CA MET A 29 -10.37 13.35 -3.54
C MET A 29 -9.75 12.01 -3.18
N MET A 30 -8.78 11.99 -2.26
CA MET A 30 -8.17 10.74 -1.79
C MET A 30 -9.17 9.85 -1.06
N VAL A 31 -9.97 10.41 -0.14
CA VAL A 31 -11.03 9.67 0.56
C VAL A 31 -12.01 9.03 -0.43
N ARG A 32 -12.36 9.71 -1.52
CA ARG A 32 -13.29 9.19 -2.53
C ARG A 32 -12.79 8.00 -3.33
N ASN A 33 -11.47 7.76 -3.37
CA ASN A 33 -10.92 6.55 -3.99
C ASN A 33 -11.39 5.28 -3.26
N VAL A 34 -11.59 5.36 -1.94
CA VAL A 34 -11.96 4.23 -1.09
C VAL A 34 -13.38 4.33 -0.54
N ILE A 35 -13.91 5.55 -0.38
CA ILE A 35 -15.28 5.85 0.03
C ILE A 35 -15.92 6.79 -1.01
N PRO A 36 -16.42 6.27 -2.15
CA PRO A 36 -16.90 7.10 -3.26
C PRO A 36 -18.06 8.03 -2.92
N ARG A 37 -18.82 7.69 -1.87
CA ARG A 37 -19.96 8.48 -1.38
C ARG A 37 -19.57 9.59 -0.40
N ALA A 38 -18.29 9.74 -0.07
CA ALA A 38 -17.85 10.78 0.84
C ALA A 38 -18.16 12.17 0.30
N GLU A 39 -18.67 13.04 1.16
CA GLU A 39 -19.02 14.43 0.87
C GLU A 39 -18.39 15.35 1.91
N ILE A 40 -18.02 16.56 1.50
CA ILE A 40 -17.52 17.60 2.39
C ILE A 40 -18.57 18.70 2.56
N ALA A 41 -18.85 19.06 3.81
CA ALA A 41 -19.69 20.20 4.15
C ALA A 41 -19.13 20.89 5.41
N ASP A 42 -18.98 22.21 5.36
CA ASP A 42 -18.50 23.02 6.50
C ASP A 42 -17.20 22.51 7.15
N GLY A 43 -16.25 22.00 6.33
CA GLY A 43 -14.97 21.45 6.79
C GLY A 43 -15.06 20.05 7.39
N VAL A 44 -16.19 19.36 7.25
CA VAL A 44 -16.41 17.99 7.71
C VAL A 44 -16.59 17.07 6.51
N ILE A 45 -15.79 16.02 6.43
CA ILE A 45 -15.97 14.93 5.46
C ILE A 45 -16.74 13.81 6.15
N ASP A 46 -17.92 13.46 5.62
CA ASP A 46 -18.67 12.28 6.07
C ASP A 46 -18.04 11.02 5.49
N LEU A 47 -17.64 10.09 6.36
CA LEU A 47 -17.03 8.81 6.00
C LEU A 47 -18.04 7.66 6.05
N GLY A 48 -19.27 7.91 6.48
CA GLY A 48 -20.30 6.90 6.68
C GLY A 48 -20.23 6.21 8.04
N ASP A 49 -21.31 5.49 8.37
CA ASP A 49 -21.41 4.64 9.57
C ASP A 49 -21.06 5.37 10.90
N GLY A 50 -21.30 6.68 10.98
CA GLY A 50 -21.00 7.48 12.18
C GLY A 50 -19.54 7.95 12.29
N ALA A 51 -18.71 7.71 11.28
CA ALA A 51 -17.35 8.23 11.20
C ALA A 51 -17.30 9.54 10.39
N VAL A 52 -16.52 10.51 10.86
CA VAL A 52 -16.30 11.80 10.19
C VAL A 52 -14.86 12.27 10.33
N LEU A 53 -14.40 13.05 9.35
CA LEU A 53 -13.11 13.74 9.39
C LEU A 53 -13.34 15.26 9.41
N GLU A 54 -13.06 15.91 10.55
CA GLU A 54 -13.32 17.33 10.79
C GLU A 54 -12.03 18.16 10.67
N GLU A 55 -11.97 19.14 9.77
CA GLU A 55 -10.84 20.06 9.66
C GLU A 55 -10.80 21.05 10.83
N ASP A 56 -9.61 21.27 11.40
CA ASP A 56 -9.38 22.31 12.39
C ASP A 56 -9.39 23.69 11.70
N ALA A 57 -10.48 24.43 11.87
CA ALA A 57 -10.65 25.78 11.31
C ALA A 57 -9.52 26.77 11.67
N ARG A 58 -8.76 26.52 12.75
CA ARG A 58 -7.62 27.37 13.16
C ARG A 58 -6.29 26.88 12.61
N ARG A 59 -6.23 25.64 12.15
CA ARG A 59 -5.02 24.97 11.63
C ARG A 59 -5.42 24.14 10.41
N PRO A 60 -5.58 24.77 9.22
CA PRO A 60 -5.83 24.05 7.98
C PRO A 60 -4.80 22.94 7.78
N ALA A 61 -5.20 21.84 7.14
CA ALA A 61 -4.42 20.61 7.00
C ALA A 61 -4.28 19.75 8.28
N ARG A 62 -4.91 20.13 9.39
CA ARG A 62 -5.08 19.28 10.57
C ARG A 62 -6.52 18.81 10.66
N TRP A 63 -6.72 17.51 10.74
CA TRP A 63 -8.04 16.89 10.75
C TRP A 63 -8.23 16.02 11.98
N THR A 64 -9.44 15.99 12.53
CA THR A 64 -9.83 15.09 13.62
C THR A 64 -10.74 14.01 13.06
N LEU A 65 -10.30 12.76 13.11
CA LEU A 65 -11.16 11.61 12.85
C LEU A 65 -11.97 11.35 14.12
N ARG A 66 -13.30 11.33 14.00
CA ARG A 66 -14.21 10.86 15.03
C ARG A 66 -14.91 9.62 14.50
N THR A 67 -14.88 8.53 15.26
CA THR A 67 -15.45 7.25 14.85
C THR A 67 -15.94 6.48 16.08
N PRO A 68 -16.95 5.59 15.97
CA PRO A 68 -17.31 4.71 17.07
C PRO A 68 -16.09 3.94 17.58
N ARG A 69 -15.87 3.98 18.90
CA ARG A 69 -14.75 3.28 19.55
C ARG A 69 -15.11 1.81 19.70
N ILE A 70 -14.33 0.95 19.04
CA ILE A 70 -14.49 -0.50 19.04
C ILE A 70 -13.11 -1.10 19.29
N ARG A 71 -12.85 -1.47 20.55
CA ARG A 71 -11.58 -2.05 20.98
C ARG A 71 -11.74 -3.51 21.35
N ASP A 72 -10.85 -4.35 20.84
CA ASP A 72 -10.66 -5.69 21.36
C ASP A 72 -9.85 -5.62 22.66
N THR A 73 -10.26 -6.39 23.66
CA THR A 73 -9.54 -6.53 24.93
C THR A 73 -8.37 -7.49 24.84
N GLU A 74 -8.28 -8.29 23.77
CA GLU A 74 -7.13 -9.16 23.55
C GLU A 74 -5.91 -8.36 23.05
N PRO A 75 -4.75 -8.45 23.71
CA PRO A 75 -3.53 -7.83 23.22
C PRO A 75 -3.13 -8.44 21.88
N ALA A 76 -2.52 -7.63 21.00
CA ALA A 76 -2.10 -7.98 19.65
C ALA A 76 -0.98 -9.05 19.55
N SER A 77 -0.79 -9.88 20.56
CA SER A 77 0.38 -10.75 20.68
C SER A 77 0.48 -11.69 19.47
N GLY A 78 1.54 -11.53 18.68
CA GLY A 78 1.84 -12.37 17.52
C GLY A 78 1.13 -11.98 16.23
N ARG A 79 0.49 -10.80 16.14
CA ARG A 79 0.02 -10.26 14.86
C ARG A 79 1.09 -9.35 14.24
N PRO A 80 1.30 -9.43 12.92
CA PRO A 80 2.05 -8.43 12.17
C PRO A 80 1.53 -7.03 12.47
N ASP A 81 2.42 -6.04 12.62
CA ASP A 81 2.05 -4.65 12.92
C ASP A 81 2.83 -3.67 12.04
N SER A 82 2.50 -3.65 10.76
CA SER A 82 3.11 -2.76 9.78
C SER A 82 2.76 -1.28 9.98
N HIS A 83 1.73 -0.98 10.77
CA HIS A 83 1.23 0.38 10.99
C HIS A 83 1.68 0.99 12.34
N GLY A 84 2.28 0.20 13.22
CA GLY A 84 2.71 0.59 14.56
C GLY A 84 1.59 0.66 15.61
N TYR A 85 0.43 0.06 15.32
CA TYR A 85 -0.76 0.05 16.18
C TYR A 85 -0.55 -0.71 17.48
N GLY A 86 0.22 -1.80 17.47
CA GLY A 86 0.57 -2.58 18.65
C GLY A 86 1.30 -1.73 19.71
N ARG A 87 2.15 -0.78 19.28
CA ARG A 87 2.73 0.21 20.19
C ARG A 87 1.72 1.27 20.63
N ALA A 88 0.87 1.74 19.71
CA ALA A 88 -0.05 2.83 19.98
C ALA A 88 -1.24 2.43 20.87
N PHE A 89 -1.62 1.15 20.89
CA PHE A 89 -2.85 0.66 21.50
C PHE A 89 -2.62 -0.54 22.44
N ALA A 90 -1.66 -0.39 23.35
CA ALA A 90 -1.30 -1.42 24.32
C ALA A 90 -2.46 -1.90 25.23
N GLU A 91 -3.49 -1.06 25.42
CA GLU A 91 -4.65 -1.36 26.29
C GLU A 91 -5.84 -1.97 25.54
N GLY A 92 -5.76 -2.12 24.22
CA GLY A 92 -6.80 -2.75 23.41
C GLY A 92 -6.75 -2.28 21.95
N MET A 93 -6.65 -3.23 21.03
CA MET A 93 -6.50 -2.93 19.60
C MET A 93 -7.80 -2.42 18.99
N PRO A 94 -7.74 -1.42 18.10
CA PRO A 94 -8.91 -1.04 17.33
C PRO A 94 -9.34 -2.19 16.41
N TYR A 95 -10.65 -2.38 16.31
CA TYR A 95 -11.27 -3.42 15.51
C TYR A 95 -12.46 -2.87 14.69
N GLY A 96 -12.86 -3.62 13.66
CA GLY A 96 -14.02 -3.28 12.84
C GLY A 96 -13.87 -1.89 12.23
N GLN A 97 -14.89 -1.05 12.43
CA GLN A 97 -14.93 0.28 11.82
C GLN A 97 -13.83 1.21 12.34
N GLU A 98 -13.49 1.16 13.63
CA GLU A 98 -12.41 1.99 14.17
C GLU A 98 -11.07 1.68 13.48
N HIS A 99 -10.79 0.40 13.28
CA HIS A 99 -9.59 -0.07 12.58
C HIS A 99 -9.57 0.41 11.13
N ALA A 100 -10.68 0.20 10.40
CA ALA A 100 -10.77 0.62 8.99
C ALA A 100 -10.59 2.14 8.82
N MET A 101 -11.11 2.95 9.76
CA MET A 101 -10.94 4.41 9.71
C MET A 101 -9.53 4.85 10.12
N LEU A 102 -8.87 4.10 11.01
CA LEU A 102 -7.46 4.30 11.33
C LEU A 102 -6.57 4.01 10.12
N ASP A 103 -6.80 2.90 9.43
CA ASP A 103 -6.09 2.55 8.19
C ASP A 103 -6.26 3.65 7.16
N LEU A 104 -7.50 4.11 6.94
CA LEU A 104 -7.76 5.23 6.04
C LEU A 104 -6.90 6.46 6.35
N ILE A 105 -6.88 6.94 7.61
CA ILE A 105 -6.09 8.13 7.93
C ILE A 105 -4.58 7.86 7.95
N TRP A 106 -4.15 6.62 8.17
CA TRP A 106 -2.76 6.21 8.05
C TRP A 106 -2.31 6.24 6.60
N SER A 107 -3.09 5.68 5.67
CA SER A 107 -2.82 5.73 4.23
C SER A 107 -2.82 7.17 3.71
N LEU A 108 -3.76 8.01 4.17
CA LEU A 108 -3.77 9.44 3.87
C LEU A 108 -2.51 10.13 4.37
N ALA A 109 -2.08 9.83 5.60
CA ALA A 109 -0.82 10.35 6.14
C ALA A 109 0.37 9.91 5.29
N ARG A 110 0.45 8.63 4.88
CA ARG A 110 1.53 8.12 4.03
C ARG A 110 1.61 8.85 2.70
N ARG A 111 0.46 9.00 2.04
CA ARG A 111 0.34 9.55 0.68
C ARG A 111 0.47 11.07 0.61
N LEU A 112 0.09 11.75 1.68
CA LEU A 112 0.12 13.21 1.78
C LEU A 112 1.27 13.68 2.69
N GLU A 113 2.28 12.83 2.94
CA GLU A 113 3.48 13.14 3.75
C GLU A 113 3.16 13.71 5.14
N GLY A 114 2.13 13.16 5.77
CA GLY A 114 1.62 13.54 7.08
C GLY A 114 1.94 12.53 8.18
N ALA A 115 1.20 12.65 9.26
CA ALA A 115 1.28 11.77 10.42
C ALA A 115 -0.08 11.59 11.08
N VAL A 116 -0.25 10.48 11.79
CA VAL A 116 -1.42 10.21 12.62
C VAL A 116 -1.04 10.38 14.09
N VAL A 117 -1.87 11.09 14.85
CA VAL A 117 -1.81 11.11 16.32
C VAL A 117 -3.03 10.40 16.85
N THR A 118 -2.83 9.28 17.54
CA THR A 118 -3.93 8.46 18.07
C THR A 118 -4.62 9.14 19.26
N ASP A 119 -5.77 8.61 19.67
CA ASP A 119 -6.49 9.04 20.88
C ASP A 119 -5.66 8.76 22.16
N SER A 120 -4.81 7.73 22.12
CA SER A 120 -3.76 7.41 23.10
C SER A 120 -2.52 8.30 23.00
N HIS A 121 -2.55 9.35 22.18
CA HIS A 121 -1.48 10.34 21.99
C HIS A 121 -0.17 9.80 21.39
N HIS A 122 -0.19 8.59 20.81
CA HIS A 122 0.95 8.07 20.06
C HIS A 122 0.98 8.70 18.67
N ARG A 123 2.19 9.03 18.20
CA ARG A 123 2.42 9.57 16.87
C ARG A 123 2.93 8.46 15.95
N LEU A 124 2.24 8.27 14.83
CA LEU A 124 2.59 7.36 13.76
C LEU A 124 3.00 8.19 12.54
N GLU A 125 4.18 7.92 12.01
CA GLU A 125 4.77 8.62 10.85
C GLU A 125 5.03 7.58 9.76
N PRO A 126 4.03 7.29 8.92
CA PRO A 126 4.19 6.29 7.87
C PRO A 126 5.28 6.70 6.88
N HIS A 127 6.18 5.78 6.55
CA HIS A 127 7.16 6.01 5.49
C HIS A 127 6.45 6.04 4.12
N PRO A 128 6.69 7.03 3.24
CA PRO A 128 5.97 7.15 1.96
C PRO A 128 6.04 5.88 1.09
N CYS A 129 7.21 5.23 1.07
CA CYS A 129 7.49 4.00 0.32
C CYS A 129 7.24 2.71 1.12
N HIS A 130 6.47 2.76 2.22
CA HIS A 130 6.13 1.55 2.98
C HIS A 130 5.26 0.59 2.15
N VAL A 131 4.22 1.12 1.50
CA VAL A 131 3.44 0.41 0.50
C VAL A 131 4.04 0.69 -0.87
N ARG A 132 4.69 -0.32 -1.46
CA ARG A 132 5.41 -0.19 -2.72
C ARG A 132 4.62 -0.72 -3.91
N ASP A 133 3.72 -1.67 -3.65
CA ASP A 133 2.98 -2.39 -4.67
C ASP A 133 2.00 -1.48 -5.39
N LEU A 134 1.94 -1.63 -6.72
CA LEU A 134 1.04 -0.91 -7.59
C LEU A 134 0.29 -1.88 -8.49
N THR A 135 -0.93 -1.53 -8.88
CA THR A 135 -1.72 -2.26 -9.86
C THR A 135 -2.07 -1.31 -11.00
N VAL A 136 -1.77 -1.72 -12.23
CA VAL A 136 -2.31 -1.08 -13.43
C VAL A 136 -3.56 -1.85 -13.85
N THR A 137 -4.73 -1.22 -13.75
CA THR A 137 -6.00 -1.80 -14.21
C THR A 137 -6.32 -1.26 -15.59
N SER A 138 -6.44 -2.15 -16.57
CA SER A 138 -6.55 -1.80 -17.99
C SER A 138 -7.67 -2.57 -18.70
N PRO A 139 -8.34 -1.99 -19.71
CA PRO A 139 -9.23 -2.72 -20.61
C PRO A 139 -8.48 -3.58 -21.64
N HIS A 140 -7.15 -3.56 -21.66
CA HIS A 140 -6.32 -4.20 -22.69
C HIS A 140 -5.36 -5.20 -22.05
N ALA A 141 -5.59 -6.48 -22.32
CA ALA A 141 -4.68 -7.56 -21.95
C ALA A 141 -3.59 -7.74 -23.01
N LEU A 142 -2.35 -7.87 -22.55
CA LEU A 142 -1.20 -8.27 -23.36
C LEU A 142 -1.02 -9.78 -23.23
N ASP A 143 -0.58 -10.39 -24.33
CA ASP A 143 -0.08 -11.76 -24.27
C ASP A 143 1.26 -11.81 -23.49
N PRO A 144 1.62 -12.96 -22.91
CA PRO A 144 2.79 -13.07 -22.03
C PRO A 144 4.11 -12.62 -22.66
N GLU A 145 4.32 -12.95 -23.93
CA GLU A 145 5.52 -12.60 -24.69
C GLU A 145 5.61 -11.09 -24.96
N ASP A 146 4.49 -10.46 -25.31
CA ASP A 146 4.42 -9.01 -25.55
C ASP A 146 4.67 -8.22 -24.27
N LEU A 147 4.14 -8.70 -23.12
CA LEU A 147 4.47 -8.11 -21.82
C LEU A 147 5.96 -8.23 -21.52
N LEU A 148 6.56 -9.40 -21.76
CA LEU A 148 7.98 -9.61 -21.50
C LEU A 148 8.85 -8.67 -22.35
N GLU A 149 8.54 -8.54 -23.65
CA GLU A 149 9.24 -7.62 -24.55
C GLU A 149 9.11 -6.16 -24.08
N LEU A 150 7.92 -5.76 -23.63
CA LEU A 150 7.68 -4.44 -23.06
C LEU A 150 8.52 -4.19 -21.80
N LEU A 151 8.53 -5.15 -20.87
CA LEU A 151 9.26 -5.04 -19.61
C LEU A 151 10.77 -4.99 -19.82
N HIS A 152 11.31 -5.68 -20.83
CA HIS A 152 12.74 -5.61 -21.18
C HIS A 152 13.21 -4.21 -21.58
N ALA A 153 12.32 -3.28 -21.92
CA ALA A 153 12.67 -1.88 -22.17
C ALA A 153 13.14 -1.16 -20.89
N VAL A 154 12.73 -1.61 -19.71
CA VAL A 154 13.06 -1.00 -18.41
C VAL A 154 13.74 -1.94 -17.42
N GLU A 155 13.54 -3.25 -17.58
CA GLU A 155 14.01 -4.30 -16.67
C GLU A 155 14.54 -5.47 -17.51
N ALA A 156 15.82 -5.41 -17.87
CA ALA A 156 16.45 -6.36 -18.80
C ALA A 156 16.45 -7.81 -18.29
N ASP A 157 16.45 -8.01 -16.97
CA ASP A 157 16.49 -9.33 -16.33
C ASP A 157 15.10 -9.93 -16.11
N ALA A 158 14.04 -9.30 -16.62
CA ALA A 158 12.67 -9.80 -16.54
C ALA A 158 12.55 -11.19 -17.20
N GLN A 159 11.83 -12.10 -16.54
CA GLN A 159 11.68 -13.49 -16.96
C GLN A 159 10.23 -13.95 -16.82
N LEU A 160 9.66 -14.52 -17.88
CA LEU A 160 8.34 -15.13 -17.83
C LEU A 160 8.35 -16.42 -17.00
N VAL A 161 7.52 -16.48 -15.96
CA VAL A 161 7.32 -17.69 -15.15
C VAL A 161 6.36 -18.61 -15.89
N ARG A 162 6.86 -19.76 -16.35
CA ARG A 162 6.03 -20.73 -17.07
C ARG A 162 5.19 -21.56 -16.09
N PRO A 163 3.86 -21.61 -16.26
CA PRO A 163 3.04 -22.52 -15.47
C PRO A 163 3.39 -23.99 -15.82
N PRO A 164 3.15 -24.93 -14.90
CA PRO A 164 3.34 -26.35 -15.18
C PRO A 164 2.49 -26.81 -16.37
N ALA A 165 3.02 -27.75 -17.15
CA ALA A 165 2.37 -28.23 -18.36
C ALA A 165 0.95 -28.78 -18.07
N GLY A 166 -0.06 -28.25 -18.78
CA GLY A 166 -1.46 -28.66 -18.66
C GLY A 166 -2.30 -27.85 -17.68
N ALA A 167 -1.76 -26.79 -17.08
CA ALA A 167 -2.56 -25.81 -16.35
C ALA A 167 -3.35 -24.93 -17.34
N GLU A 168 -4.67 -24.87 -17.19
CA GLU A 168 -5.48 -23.80 -17.78
C GLU A 168 -5.22 -22.53 -16.95
N THR A 169 -4.52 -21.55 -17.52
CA THR A 169 -4.17 -20.34 -16.78
C THR A 169 -4.75 -19.10 -17.45
N THR A 170 -5.68 -18.44 -16.76
CA THR A 170 -6.17 -17.08 -17.09
C THR A 170 -5.25 -15.99 -16.55
N SER A 171 -4.08 -16.37 -16.05
CA SER A 171 -3.13 -15.49 -15.37
C SER A 171 -1.71 -15.96 -15.62
N PHE A 172 -0.76 -15.04 -15.62
CA PHE A 172 0.66 -15.36 -15.74
C PHE A 172 1.49 -14.36 -14.95
N VAL A 173 2.77 -14.68 -14.75
CA VAL A 173 3.68 -13.87 -13.93
C VAL A 173 4.97 -13.64 -14.70
N VAL A 174 5.46 -12.40 -14.70
CA VAL A 174 6.84 -12.07 -15.04
C VAL A 174 7.57 -11.74 -13.75
N ARG A 175 8.69 -12.39 -13.49
CA ARG A 175 9.57 -12.11 -12.34
C ARG A 175 10.74 -11.23 -12.77
N ILE A 176 11.17 -10.35 -11.89
CA ILE A 176 12.32 -9.46 -12.08
C ILE A 176 13.20 -9.59 -10.84
N PRO A 177 14.33 -10.30 -10.92
CA PRO A 177 15.29 -10.40 -9.82
C PRO A 177 15.86 -9.02 -9.44
N LEU A 178 15.99 -8.75 -8.15
CA LEU A 178 16.57 -7.50 -7.65
C LEU A 178 18.06 -7.62 -7.28
N GLY A 179 18.62 -8.83 -7.37
CA GLY A 179 19.99 -9.14 -6.95
C GLY A 179 20.12 -9.12 -5.42
N VAL A 180 21.21 -9.69 -4.90
CA VAL A 180 21.45 -9.66 -3.44
C VAL A 180 21.86 -8.23 -3.05
N PRO A 181 21.20 -7.58 -2.07
CA PRO A 181 21.65 -6.27 -1.59
C PRO A 181 23.11 -6.35 -1.12
N GLU A 182 23.99 -5.47 -1.62
CA GLU A 182 25.43 -5.47 -1.30
C GLU A 182 25.70 -5.41 0.22
N THR A 183 24.74 -4.90 0.99
CA THR A 183 24.78 -4.77 2.46
C THR A 183 24.69 -6.11 3.21
N GLY A 184 24.32 -7.21 2.53
CA GLY A 184 24.24 -8.56 3.07
C GLY A 184 25.35 -9.51 2.60
N ALA A 185 26.25 -9.07 1.73
CA ALA A 185 27.39 -9.87 1.29
C ALA A 185 28.38 -10.02 2.46
N GLY A 186 28.13 -11.03 3.29
CA GLY A 186 29.15 -11.57 4.18
C GLY A 186 30.35 -11.93 3.33
N ILE A 187 31.40 -11.08 3.35
CA ILE A 187 32.69 -11.43 2.80
C ILE A 187 33.18 -12.65 3.58
N ARG A 188 32.88 -13.85 3.09
CA ARG A 188 33.47 -15.07 3.59
C ARG A 188 34.85 -15.19 2.97
N THR A 189 35.83 -14.54 3.58
CA THR A 189 37.23 -14.85 3.29
C THR A 189 37.55 -16.21 3.89
N SER A 190 37.46 -17.30 3.12
CA SER A 190 38.36 -18.43 3.40
C SER A 190 39.75 -17.99 2.99
N GLY A 191 40.69 -17.97 3.92
CA GLY A 191 42.08 -17.67 3.62
C GLY A 191 42.56 -18.54 2.44
N ALA A 192 43.03 -17.86 1.40
CA ALA A 192 43.44 -18.38 0.08
C ALA A 192 42.32 -18.54 -0.97
N GLY A 193 42.14 -17.48 -1.78
CA GLY A 193 41.41 -17.53 -3.05
C GLY A 193 39.95 -17.09 -2.95
N SER A 194 39.63 -15.94 -3.55
CA SER A 194 38.24 -15.56 -3.85
C SER A 194 37.70 -16.55 -4.88
N VAL A 195 36.89 -17.51 -4.44
CA VAL A 195 36.06 -18.33 -5.32
C VAL A 195 34.69 -17.68 -5.33
N LEU A 196 34.26 -17.20 -6.50
CA LEU A 196 32.85 -16.95 -6.76
C LEU A 196 32.19 -18.32 -6.70
N ILE A 197 31.48 -18.59 -5.61
CA ILE A 197 30.57 -19.73 -5.56
C ILE A 197 29.34 -19.23 -6.31
N ASP A 198 28.99 -19.89 -7.42
CA ASP A 198 27.72 -19.64 -8.10
C ASP A 198 26.62 -19.71 -7.04
N ALA A 199 25.79 -18.66 -6.94
CA ALA A 199 24.63 -18.70 -6.06
C ALA A 199 23.81 -19.95 -6.41
N ASP A 200 23.44 -20.74 -5.40
CA ASP A 200 22.57 -21.90 -5.61
C ASP A 200 21.29 -21.41 -6.32
N GLU A 201 20.83 -22.10 -7.37
CA GLU A 201 19.61 -21.72 -8.12
C GLU A 201 18.34 -21.68 -7.25
N ASP A 202 18.43 -22.18 -6.01
CA ASP A 202 17.37 -22.29 -5.01
C ASP A 202 17.53 -21.32 -3.81
N GLU A 203 18.51 -20.40 -3.81
CA GLU A 203 18.55 -19.36 -2.76
C GLU A 203 17.40 -18.36 -2.98
N PRO A 204 16.66 -17.99 -1.91
CA PRO A 204 15.61 -17.00 -2.04
C PRO A 204 16.23 -15.66 -2.46
N GLU A 205 15.66 -15.04 -3.48
CA GLU A 205 16.06 -13.74 -3.99
C GLU A 205 14.93 -12.73 -3.74
N GLU A 206 15.32 -11.47 -3.51
CA GLU A 206 14.39 -10.35 -3.51
C GLU A 206 13.94 -10.11 -4.96
N GLU A 207 12.62 -10.03 -5.20
CA GLU A 207 12.05 -10.00 -6.55
C GLU A 207 10.94 -8.96 -6.68
N ILE A 208 10.74 -8.44 -7.89
CA ILE A 208 9.47 -7.80 -8.30
C ILE A 208 8.70 -8.77 -9.20
N HIS A 209 7.43 -8.99 -8.89
CA HIS A 209 6.52 -9.78 -9.72
C HIS A 209 5.52 -8.87 -10.43
N VAL A 210 5.40 -9.01 -11.75
CA VAL A 210 4.27 -8.48 -12.52
C VAL A 210 3.29 -9.63 -12.73
N ARG A 211 2.20 -9.63 -11.97
CA ARG A 211 1.15 -10.64 -12.00
C ARG A 211 -0.01 -10.12 -12.85
N VAL A 212 -0.34 -10.85 -13.90
CA VAL A 212 -1.43 -10.51 -14.81
C VAL A 212 -2.61 -11.43 -14.55
N GLY A 213 -3.80 -10.86 -14.36
CA GLY A 213 -5.01 -11.64 -14.11
C GLY A 213 -6.28 -10.81 -14.21
N PRO A 214 -7.46 -11.43 -14.00
CA PRO A 214 -8.73 -10.71 -14.00
C PRO A 214 -8.73 -9.63 -12.93
N THR A 215 -9.41 -8.51 -13.20
CA THR A 215 -9.40 -7.39 -12.27
C THR A 215 -10.03 -7.72 -10.91
N GLY A 216 -9.46 -7.17 -9.85
CA GLY A 216 -10.09 -7.10 -8.53
C GLY A 216 -11.18 -6.04 -8.43
N ALA A 217 -11.41 -5.26 -9.49
CA ALA A 217 -12.37 -4.15 -9.57
C ALA A 217 -12.19 -3.11 -8.44
N PRO A 218 -11.05 -2.39 -8.39
CA PRO A 218 -10.76 -1.45 -7.32
C PRO A 218 -11.84 -0.36 -7.20
N THR A 219 -12.21 -0.04 -5.97
CA THR A 219 -13.31 0.90 -5.65
C THR A 219 -13.19 2.23 -6.38
N ALA A 220 -11.97 2.77 -6.48
CA ALA A 220 -11.70 4.04 -7.15
C ALA A 220 -12.11 4.05 -8.63
N LEU A 221 -12.16 2.88 -9.27
CA LEU A 221 -12.48 2.69 -10.68
C LEU A 221 -13.92 2.21 -10.91
N GLY A 222 -14.72 2.02 -9.85
CA GLY A 222 -16.04 1.39 -9.93
C GLY A 222 -17.07 2.10 -10.83
N ALA A 223 -16.79 3.33 -11.27
CA ALA A 223 -17.63 4.06 -12.22
C ALA A 223 -17.31 3.76 -13.70
N LEU A 224 -16.23 3.01 -13.98
CA LEU A 224 -15.76 2.75 -15.34
C LEU A 224 -16.54 1.59 -15.98
N PRO A 225 -17.12 1.78 -17.18
CA PRO A 225 -18.01 0.79 -17.79
C PRO A 225 -17.28 -0.45 -18.32
N TRP A 226 -15.96 -0.35 -18.52
CA TRP A 226 -15.13 -1.46 -19.01
C TRP A 226 -14.51 -2.29 -17.89
N LEU A 227 -14.74 -1.93 -16.62
CA LEU A 227 -14.06 -2.55 -15.48
C LEU A 227 -14.38 -4.06 -15.35
N GLU A 228 -15.59 -4.49 -15.70
CA GLU A 228 -16.00 -5.90 -15.57
C GLU A 228 -15.11 -6.87 -16.37
N ASP A 229 -14.61 -6.43 -17.52
CA ASP A 229 -13.77 -7.21 -18.42
C ASP A 229 -12.29 -6.78 -18.35
N ALA A 230 -11.91 -6.00 -17.34
CA ALA A 230 -10.56 -5.47 -17.21
C ALA A 230 -9.54 -6.52 -16.73
N VAL A 231 -8.29 -6.24 -17.02
CA VAL A 231 -7.12 -6.97 -16.55
C VAL A 231 -6.36 -6.12 -15.54
N ASP A 232 -5.84 -6.76 -14.50
CA ASP A 232 -4.92 -6.15 -13.55
C ASP A 232 -3.49 -6.63 -13.83
N TYR A 233 -2.57 -5.69 -13.89
CA TYR A 233 -1.13 -5.91 -13.82
C TYR A 233 -0.66 -5.51 -12.43
N ALA A 234 -0.69 -6.45 -11.49
CA ALA A 234 -0.23 -6.22 -10.12
C ALA A 234 1.30 -6.36 -10.05
N ILE A 235 1.97 -5.26 -9.73
CA ILE A 235 3.42 -5.13 -9.60
C ILE A 235 3.75 -5.20 -8.11
N VAL A 236 4.23 -6.36 -7.68
CA VAL A 236 4.35 -6.76 -6.27
C VAL A 236 5.82 -6.91 -5.90
N HIS A 237 6.23 -6.26 -4.82
CA HIS A 237 7.54 -6.48 -4.23
C HIS A 237 7.53 -7.71 -3.31
N LEU A 238 8.46 -8.65 -3.54
CA LEU A 238 8.72 -9.79 -2.68
C LEU A 238 10.06 -9.59 -1.97
N PRO A 239 10.07 -9.10 -0.71
CA PRO A 239 11.30 -8.93 0.04
C PRO A 239 11.91 -10.30 0.35
N LEU A 240 13.25 -10.31 0.50
CA LEU A 240 13.97 -11.51 0.95
C LEU A 240 13.52 -11.97 2.34
N ASP A 241 13.24 -11.01 3.23
CA ASP A 241 12.69 -11.24 4.56
C ASP A 241 11.24 -10.72 4.62
N GLU A 242 10.27 -11.62 4.71
CA GLU A 242 8.85 -11.25 4.79
C GLU A 242 8.52 -10.36 6.01
N ALA A 243 9.31 -10.45 7.08
CA ALA A 243 9.13 -9.61 8.28
C ALA A 243 9.36 -8.11 7.97
N GLU A 244 10.03 -7.78 6.86
CA GLU A 244 10.17 -6.41 6.39
C GLU A 244 8.83 -5.75 6.07
N ASN A 245 7.85 -6.52 5.57
CA ASN A 245 6.50 -6.00 5.32
C ASN A 245 5.75 -5.67 6.62
N GLU A 246 6.20 -6.20 7.75
CA GLU A 246 5.63 -5.93 9.08
C GLU A 246 6.33 -4.76 9.78
N THR A 247 7.35 -4.16 9.16
CA THR A 247 8.17 -3.10 9.77
C THR A 247 7.51 -1.73 9.61
N ASP A 248 7.05 -1.12 10.70
CA ASP A 248 6.45 0.22 10.65
C ASP A 248 7.49 1.35 10.56
N LEU A 249 8.66 1.16 11.19
CA LEU A 249 9.76 2.13 11.22
C LEU A 249 11.04 1.51 10.62
N PRO A 250 11.28 1.66 9.31
CA PRO A 250 12.48 1.14 8.68
C PRO A 250 13.73 1.87 9.17
N ASP A 251 14.87 1.18 9.22
CA ASP A 251 16.16 1.84 9.32
C ASP A 251 16.55 2.55 8.02
N ALA A 252 17.63 3.34 8.04
CA ALA A 252 18.02 4.15 6.88
C ALA A 252 18.32 3.30 5.62
N ALA A 253 18.93 2.12 5.78
CA ALA A 253 19.27 1.24 4.67
C ALA A 253 18.01 0.61 4.05
N THR A 254 17.06 0.21 4.90
CA THR A 254 15.76 -0.32 4.48
C THR A 254 14.92 0.75 3.80
N ALA A 255 14.89 1.98 4.34
CA ALA A 255 14.19 3.10 3.75
C ALA A 255 14.74 3.47 2.35
N GLU A 256 16.07 3.48 2.17
CA GLU A 256 16.71 3.72 0.88
C GLU A 256 16.37 2.60 -0.14
N ARG A 257 16.43 1.34 0.30
CA ARG A 257 16.02 0.19 -0.51
C ARG A 257 14.55 0.29 -0.94
N TRP A 258 13.65 0.62 -0.02
CA TRP A 258 12.23 0.83 -0.33
C TRP A 258 12.02 1.92 -1.37
N ALA A 259 12.76 3.03 -1.27
CA ALA A 259 12.67 4.13 -2.23
C ALA A 259 13.20 3.75 -3.62
N GLU A 260 14.24 2.92 -3.72
CA GLU A 260 14.69 2.38 -5.01
C GLU A 260 13.66 1.43 -5.63
N ILE A 261 13.15 0.49 -4.84
CA ILE A 261 12.13 -0.47 -5.30
C ILE A 261 10.87 0.24 -5.74
N TYR A 262 10.39 1.21 -4.96
CA TYR A 262 9.21 1.99 -5.32
C TYR A 262 9.39 2.74 -6.65
N ARG A 263 10.58 3.33 -6.90
CA ARG A 263 10.90 3.95 -8.19
C ARG A 263 10.96 2.94 -9.34
N ARG A 264 11.49 1.73 -9.12
CA ARG A 264 11.46 0.65 -10.12
C ARG A 264 10.03 0.24 -10.48
N ILE A 265 9.21 -0.01 -9.46
CA ILE A 265 7.78 -0.33 -9.61
C ILE A 265 7.05 0.81 -10.34
N GLY A 266 7.33 2.06 -9.99
CA GLY A 266 6.77 3.24 -10.66
C GLY A 266 7.11 3.32 -12.15
N ARG A 267 8.37 3.04 -12.53
CA ARG A 267 8.76 2.97 -13.95
C ARG A 267 8.04 1.88 -14.72
N ILE A 268 7.91 0.68 -14.12
CA ILE A 268 7.16 -0.44 -14.71
C ILE A 268 5.69 -0.05 -14.90
N ALA A 269 5.06 0.52 -13.86
CA ALA A 269 3.68 0.97 -13.90
C ALA A 269 3.46 2.05 -14.97
N GLY A 270 4.39 3.01 -15.09
CA GLY A 270 4.33 4.07 -16.10
C GLY A 270 4.38 3.52 -17.53
N VAL A 271 5.33 2.63 -17.83
CA VAL A 271 5.42 2.00 -19.16
C VAL A 271 4.18 1.16 -19.48
N LEU A 272 3.65 0.42 -18.50
CA LEU A 272 2.40 -0.33 -18.68
C LEU A 272 1.23 0.60 -18.95
N ALA A 273 0.99 1.60 -18.10
CA ALA A 273 -0.12 2.53 -18.25
C ALA A 273 -0.04 3.33 -19.56
N GLU A 274 1.15 3.70 -20.03
CA GLU A 274 1.34 4.34 -21.33
C GLU A 274 1.00 3.41 -22.50
N THR A 275 1.33 2.12 -22.38
CA THR A 275 1.17 1.13 -23.46
C THR A 275 -0.24 0.56 -23.54
N VAL A 276 -0.79 0.13 -22.41
CA VAL A 276 -2.10 -0.53 -22.33
C VAL A 276 -3.22 0.41 -21.89
N GLY A 277 -2.91 1.67 -21.57
CA GLY A 277 -3.88 2.60 -20.97
C GLY A 277 -4.31 2.17 -19.57
N GLY A 278 -5.40 2.75 -19.09
CA GLY A 278 -5.98 2.41 -17.78
C GLY A 278 -5.55 3.35 -16.67
N TYR A 279 -5.63 2.87 -15.43
CA TYR A 279 -5.36 3.64 -14.22
C TYR A 279 -4.47 2.85 -13.26
N VAL A 280 -3.67 3.57 -12.48
CA VAL A 280 -2.79 2.97 -11.46
C VAL A 280 -3.37 3.19 -10.08
N THR A 281 -3.42 2.13 -9.27
CA THR A 281 -3.78 2.19 -7.85
C THR A 281 -2.68 1.56 -7.01
N ASP A 282 -2.47 2.07 -5.79
CA ASP A 282 -1.67 1.35 -4.80
C ASP A 282 -2.48 0.23 -4.11
N LEU A 283 -1.81 -0.58 -3.30
CA LEU A 283 -2.42 -1.69 -2.55
C LEU A 283 -3.53 -1.22 -1.57
N GLU A 284 -3.50 0.05 -1.18
CA GLU A 284 -4.50 0.65 -0.29
C GLU A 284 -5.71 1.21 -1.06
N GLY A 285 -5.73 1.09 -2.39
CA GLY A 285 -6.85 1.44 -3.25
C GLY A 285 -6.88 2.90 -3.71
N PHE A 286 -5.80 3.66 -3.52
CA PHE A 286 -5.72 5.06 -3.94
C PHE A 286 -5.15 5.20 -5.35
N LEU A 287 -5.75 6.06 -6.17
CA LEU A 287 -5.24 6.41 -7.50
C LEU A 287 -3.86 7.06 -7.41
N VAL A 288 -2.93 6.58 -8.21
CA VAL A 288 -1.56 7.08 -8.33
C VAL A 288 -1.36 7.61 -9.74
N ASP A 289 -0.83 8.81 -9.90
CA ASP A 289 -0.32 9.26 -11.19
C ASP A 289 1.09 8.69 -11.36
N PRO A 290 1.37 7.88 -12.41
CA PRO A 290 2.72 7.39 -12.66
C PRO A 290 3.77 8.49 -12.80
N ALA A 291 3.38 9.70 -13.21
CA ALA A 291 4.29 10.85 -13.27
C ALA A 291 4.79 11.29 -11.88
N ASP A 292 4.06 11.00 -10.81
CA ASP A 292 4.46 11.29 -9.44
C ASP A 292 5.48 10.25 -8.90
N LEU A 293 5.79 9.21 -9.68
CA LEU A 293 6.66 8.10 -9.29
C LEU A 293 8.05 8.10 -9.94
N ALA A 294 8.30 9.03 -10.87
CA ALA A 294 9.50 9.09 -11.71
C ALA A 294 10.61 10.01 -11.15
#